data_AF-A0A7S4DD20-F1
#
_entry.id   AF-A0A7S4DD20-F1
#
_cell.length_a   1.000
_cell.length_b   1.000
_cell.length_c   1.000
_cell.angle_alpha   90.00
_cell.angle_beta   90.00
_cell.angle_gamma   90.00
#
_symmetry.space_group_name_H-M   'P 1'
#
loop_
_entity.id
_entity.type
_entity.pdbx_description
1 polymer ?
#
loop_
_entity_poly.entity_id
_entity_poly.type
_entity_poly.pdbx_seq_one_letter_code
_entity_poly.pdbx_strand_id
1 'polypeptide(L)'
;TIDGITFSSDFDSGNLGRVERDDRGRFRVWPAPDCQGTEHQRKSCLWWYFSVRGGEPNQTIRIVMMSVGKAIAMYKRGMRPVARRGPRGKWARLRTPVAYKEVEGSKGKLWTVEFTCTLPGPKKKDARRCKSPKQEEESNNGWANIETYFAFCFPYSYEE
;
A
#
# COMPACT_ATOMS: atom_id res chain seq x y z
N THR A 1 7.38 11.40 -1.64
CA THR A 1 6.00 11.93 -1.72
C THR A 1 5.69 12.29 -3.16
N ILE A 2 4.50 11.96 -3.64
CA ILE A 2 4.02 12.25 -5.00
C ILE A 2 2.56 12.72 -4.87
N ASP A 3 2.25 13.92 -5.33
CA ASP A 3 0.90 14.51 -5.28
C ASP A 3 0.25 14.48 -3.89
N GLY A 4 1.00 14.88 -2.87
CA GLY A 4 0.53 14.90 -1.48
C GLY A 4 0.42 13.51 -0.82
N ILE A 5 0.74 12.43 -1.54
CA ILE A 5 0.74 11.06 -1.02
C ILE A 5 2.16 10.61 -0.72
N THR A 6 2.39 10.15 0.50
CA THR A 6 3.70 9.70 0.97
C THR A 6 3.68 8.19 1.17
N PHE A 7 4.60 7.50 0.49
CA PHE A 7 4.89 6.10 0.70
C PHE A 7 6.14 5.97 1.57
N SER A 8 6.13 5.05 2.53
CA SER A 8 7.27 4.78 3.41
C SER A 8 7.41 3.28 3.68
N SER A 9 8.63 2.83 3.95
CA SER A 9 8.91 1.53 4.57
C SER A 9 9.92 1.65 5.69
N ASP A 10 10.05 2.83 6.28
CA ASP A 10 10.97 3.12 7.38
C ASP A 10 10.38 2.65 8.71
N PHE A 11 10.32 1.32 8.87
CA PHE A 11 9.83 0.61 10.04
C PHE A 11 10.25 -0.87 9.96
N ASP A 12 10.09 -1.62 11.05
CA ASP A 12 10.49 -3.03 11.11
C ASP A 12 9.86 -3.87 9.99
N SER A 13 10.69 -4.69 9.35
CA SER A 13 10.34 -5.54 8.21
C SER A 13 9.80 -4.79 6.98
N GLY A 14 9.91 -3.46 6.95
CA GLY A 14 9.51 -2.63 5.83
C GLY A 14 10.32 -2.93 4.56
N ASN A 15 9.64 -3.02 3.42
CA ASN A 15 10.27 -3.14 2.12
C ASN A 15 9.51 -2.33 1.06
N LEU A 16 10.16 -1.24 0.62
CA LEU A 16 9.79 -0.39 -0.50
C LEU A 16 11.06 0.10 -1.19
N GLY A 17 11.23 -0.20 -2.47
CA GLY A 17 12.39 0.22 -3.25
C GLY A 17 12.15 1.51 -4.04
N ARG A 18 11.02 1.57 -4.77
CA ARG A 18 10.70 2.72 -5.63
C ARG A 18 9.20 2.91 -5.79
N VAL A 19 8.77 4.15 -5.93
CA VAL A 19 7.39 4.51 -6.30
C VAL A 19 7.42 5.53 -7.44
N GLU A 20 6.58 5.31 -8.44
CA GLU A 20 6.32 6.24 -9.53
C GLU A 20 4.82 6.38 -9.72
N ARG A 21 4.38 7.51 -10.26
CA ARG A 21 2.99 7.70 -10.72
C ARG A 21 2.98 7.68 -12.24
N ASP A 22 2.10 6.88 -12.82
CA ASP A 22 1.94 6.85 -14.27
C ASP A 22 0.91 7.85 -14.80
N ASP A 23 0.86 7.98 -16.12
CA ASP A 23 -0.06 8.83 -16.88
C ASP A 23 -1.54 8.59 -16.57
N ARG A 24 -1.89 7.38 -16.11
CA ARG A 24 -3.25 6.99 -15.69
C ARG A 24 -3.50 7.24 -14.20
N GLY A 25 -2.58 7.93 -13.53
CA GLY A 25 -2.67 8.26 -12.11
C GLY A 25 -2.48 7.07 -11.17
N ARG A 26 -1.96 5.93 -11.65
CA ARG A 26 -1.68 4.75 -10.82
C ARG A 26 -0.30 4.86 -10.20
N PHE A 27 -0.17 4.43 -8.95
CA PHE A 27 1.12 4.32 -8.28
C PHE A 27 1.76 2.97 -8.62
N ARG A 28 2.83 3.00 -9.41
CA ARG A 28 3.67 1.84 -9.66
C ARG A 28 4.68 1.72 -8.51
N VAL A 29 4.70 0.57 -7.87
CA VAL A 29 5.49 0.32 -6.66
C VAL A 29 6.40 -0.88 -6.90
N TRP A 30 7.69 -0.70 -6.63
CA TRP A 30 8.69 -1.76 -6.70
C TRP A 30 9.22 -2.04 -5.29
N PRO A 31 9.22 -3.31 -4.84
CA PRO A 31 10.00 -3.67 -3.66
C PRO A 31 11.50 -3.54 -3.92
N ALA A 32 12.27 -3.32 -2.86
CA ALA A 32 13.71 -3.49 -2.89
C ALA A 32 14.02 -4.98 -3.12
N PRO A 33 14.99 -5.31 -3.99
CA PRO A 33 15.47 -6.68 -4.11
C PRO A 33 16.06 -7.20 -2.78
N ASP A 34 15.98 -8.51 -2.55
CA ASP A 34 16.60 -9.10 -1.35
C ASP A 34 18.11 -8.80 -1.36
N CYS A 35 18.64 -8.39 -0.20
CA CYS A 35 20.05 -8.01 -0.03
C CYS A 35 20.49 -6.90 -1.02
N GLN A 36 19.61 -5.93 -1.33
CA GLN A 36 19.93 -4.83 -2.24
C GLN A 36 21.25 -4.13 -1.83
N GLY A 37 22.13 -3.92 -2.81
CA GLY A 37 23.41 -3.23 -2.62
C GLY A 37 24.54 -4.12 -2.09
N THR A 38 24.30 -5.41 -1.85
CA THR A 38 25.34 -6.37 -1.45
C THR A 38 25.64 -7.37 -2.56
N GLU A 39 26.71 -8.16 -2.40
CA GLU A 39 27.07 -9.24 -3.33
C GLU A 39 26.01 -10.35 -3.42
N HIS A 40 25.15 -10.47 -2.42
CA HIS A 40 24.09 -11.48 -2.36
C HIS A 40 22.76 -10.98 -2.94
N GLN A 41 22.76 -9.81 -3.60
CA GLN A 41 21.55 -9.22 -4.15
C GLN A 41 20.81 -10.19 -5.10
N ARG A 42 19.52 -10.43 -4.83
CA ARG A 42 18.66 -11.22 -5.71
C ARG A 42 18.02 -10.34 -6.79
N LYS A 43 17.54 -10.96 -7.88
CA LYS A 43 16.85 -10.27 -8.99
C LYS A 43 15.35 -10.07 -8.74
N SER A 44 14.77 -10.84 -7.83
CA SER A 44 13.35 -10.79 -7.51
C SER A 44 13.20 -10.72 -6.00
N CYS A 45 12.26 -9.90 -5.53
CA CYS A 45 11.78 -9.94 -4.16
C CYS A 45 10.29 -10.29 -4.18
N LEU A 46 9.87 -11.19 -3.28
CA LEU A 46 8.46 -11.49 -3.07
C LEU A 46 7.86 -10.62 -1.97
N TRP A 47 8.67 -10.30 -0.95
CA TRP A 47 8.25 -9.54 0.21
C TRP A 47 8.09 -8.06 -0.11
N TRP A 48 7.01 -7.46 0.37
CA TRP A 48 6.82 -6.03 0.34
C TRP A 48 5.96 -5.63 1.54
N TYR A 49 6.34 -4.53 2.16
CA TYR A 49 5.65 -3.99 3.32
C TYR A 49 5.91 -2.48 3.38
N PHE A 50 4.87 -1.68 3.14
CA PHE A 50 4.98 -0.22 3.08
C PHE A 50 3.73 0.44 3.67
N SER A 51 3.86 1.70 4.08
CA SER A 51 2.75 2.56 4.50
C SER A 51 2.46 3.64 3.46
N VAL A 52 1.23 4.14 3.48
CA VAL A 52 0.75 5.26 2.67
C VAL A 52 0.02 6.25 3.58
N ARG A 53 0.36 7.53 3.50
CA ARG A 53 -0.33 8.64 4.20
C ARG A 53 -0.49 9.87 3.32
N GLY A 54 -1.29 10.82 3.78
CA GLY A 54 -1.64 12.04 3.06
C GLY A 54 -2.73 11.81 2.01
N GLY A 55 -2.67 12.56 0.92
CA GLY A 55 -3.73 12.61 -0.10
C GLY A 55 -5.00 13.30 0.38
N GLU A 56 -6.06 13.14 -0.40
CA GLU A 56 -7.38 13.69 -0.10
C GLU A 56 -8.21 12.76 0.80
N PRO A 57 -9.12 13.29 1.63
CA PRO A 57 -9.91 12.47 2.52
C PRO A 57 -10.82 11.53 1.72
N ASN A 58 -10.81 10.24 2.08
CA ASN A 58 -11.55 9.19 1.38
C ASN A 58 -11.16 9.02 -0.11
N GLN A 59 -9.98 9.52 -0.51
CA GLN A 59 -9.45 9.31 -1.86
C GLN A 59 -9.19 7.83 -2.10
N THR A 60 -9.62 7.32 -3.26
CA THR A 60 -9.26 5.97 -3.69
C THR A 60 -8.07 6.02 -4.62
N ILE A 61 -6.99 5.35 -4.24
CA ILE A 61 -5.78 5.21 -5.05
C ILE A 61 -5.67 3.82 -5.66
N ARG A 62 -4.98 3.75 -6.79
CA ARG A 62 -4.64 2.50 -7.48
C ARG A 62 -3.15 2.26 -7.31
N ILE A 63 -2.80 1.10 -6.75
CA ILE A 63 -1.42 0.67 -6.56
C ILE A 63 -1.17 -0.53 -7.46
N VAL A 64 -0.08 -0.49 -8.21
CA VAL A 64 0.39 -1.55 -9.10
C VAL A 64 1.74 -2.01 -8.59
N MET A 65 1.77 -3.17 -7.94
CA MET A 65 3.03 -3.81 -7.56
C MET A 65 3.72 -4.33 -8.81
N MET A 66 4.92 -3.83 -9.07
CA MET A 66 5.76 -4.13 -10.21
C MET A 66 6.87 -5.12 -9.83
N SER A 67 7.38 -5.86 -10.81
CA SER A 67 8.59 -6.68 -10.67
C SER A 67 8.50 -7.79 -9.61
N VAL A 68 7.35 -8.46 -9.58
CA VAL A 68 7.10 -9.58 -8.68
C VAL A 68 7.48 -10.89 -9.40
N GLY A 69 8.28 -11.75 -8.77
CA GLY A 69 8.73 -13.01 -9.38
C GLY A 69 7.57 -13.95 -9.72
N LYS A 70 7.82 -15.05 -10.45
CA LYS A 70 6.79 -16.06 -10.82
C LYS A 70 5.95 -16.55 -9.63
N ALA A 71 6.53 -16.54 -8.41
CA ALA A 71 5.86 -16.89 -7.17
C ALA A 71 4.60 -16.05 -6.87
N ILE A 72 4.45 -14.87 -7.48
CA ILE A 72 3.27 -14.03 -7.29
C ILE A 72 2.03 -14.51 -8.08
N ALA A 73 2.15 -15.58 -8.87
CA ALA A 73 1.01 -16.25 -9.50
C ALA A 73 -0.03 -16.74 -8.47
N MET A 74 0.29 -16.78 -7.17
CA MET A 74 -0.68 -17.03 -6.09
C MET A 74 -1.85 -16.04 -6.09
N TYR A 75 -1.66 -14.80 -6.55
CA TYR A 75 -2.77 -13.83 -6.70
C TYR A 75 -3.78 -14.26 -7.77
N LYS A 76 -3.35 -15.00 -8.81
CA LYS A 76 -4.26 -15.65 -9.77
C LYS A 76 -5.17 -16.68 -9.10
N ARG A 77 -4.70 -17.29 -8.00
CA ARG A 77 -5.43 -18.30 -7.23
C ARG A 77 -6.22 -17.71 -6.05
N GLY A 78 -6.46 -16.40 -6.05
CA GLY A 78 -7.30 -15.73 -5.04
C GLY A 78 -6.58 -15.22 -3.80
N MET A 79 -5.24 -15.29 -3.75
CA MET A 79 -4.49 -14.57 -2.72
C MET A 79 -4.77 -13.08 -2.81
N ARG A 80 -4.82 -12.41 -1.65
CA ARG A 80 -5.01 -10.97 -1.53
C ARG A 80 -4.04 -10.42 -0.51
N PRO A 81 -3.52 -9.21 -0.73
CA PRO A 81 -2.63 -8.61 0.23
C PRO A 81 -3.43 -8.19 1.45
N VAL A 82 -2.71 -7.87 2.52
CA VAL A 82 -3.30 -7.40 3.77
C VAL A 82 -3.07 -5.91 3.93
N ALA A 83 -3.98 -5.27 4.64
CA ALA A 83 -3.84 -3.88 5.04
C ALA A 83 -4.26 -3.69 6.49
N ARG A 84 -3.67 -2.70 7.15
CA ARG A 84 -4.12 -2.16 8.44
C ARG A 84 -4.12 -0.64 8.41
N ARG A 85 -4.98 -0.02 9.21
CA ARG A 85 -5.06 1.44 9.36
C ARG A 85 -4.49 1.85 10.70
N GLY A 86 -3.45 2.69 10.67
CA GLY A 86 -2.68 3.10 11.82
C GLY A 86 -1.86 1.95 12.43
N PRO A 87 -0.96 2.27 13.38
CA PRO A 87 -0.09 1.30 14.03
C PRO A 87 -0.86 0.25 14.83
N ARG A 88 -1.97 0.65 15.48
CA ARG A 88 -2.84 -0.24 16.30
C ARG A 88 -4.00 -0.86 15.52
N GLY A 89 -4.00 -0.74 14.20
CA GLY A 89 -5.05 -1.30 13.36
C GLY A 89 -4.97 -2.82 13.25
N LYS A 90 -6.11 -3.48 13.17
CA LYS A 90 -6.16 -4.92 12.86
C LYS A 90 -5.81 -5.15 11.39
N TRP A 91 -4.92 -6.11 11.14
CA TRP A 91 -4.65 -6.59 9.80
C TRP A 91 -5.87 -7.31 9.22
N ALA A 92 -6.19 -7.01 7.97
CA ALA A 92 -7.24 -7.69 7.23
C ALA A 92 -6.85 -7.83 5.76
N ARG A 93 -7.31 -8.90 5.10
CA ARG A 93 -7.17 -9.03 3.65
C ARG A 93 -7.98 -7.95 2.94
N LEU A 94 -7.45 -7.43 1.82
CA LEU A 94 -8.20 -6.50 0.99
C LEU A 94 -9.49 -7.15 0.47
N ARG A 95 -10.62 -6.46 0.67
CA ARG A 95 -11.94 -6.92 0.22
C ARG A 95 -12.16 -6.73 -1.28
N THR A 96 -11.45 -5.80 -1.89
CA THR A 96 -11.50 -5.57 -3.34
C THR A 96 -10.68 -6.62 -4.09
N PRO A 97 -11.15 -7.09 -5.26
CA PRO A 97 -10.37 -7.95 -6.12
C PRO A 97 -9.02 -7.32 -6.48
N VAL A 98 -8.05 -8.19 -6.75
CA VAL A 98 -6.71 -7.83 -7.20
C VAL A 98 -6.53 -8.31 -8.63
N ALA A 99 -5.97 -7.46 -9.48
CA ALA A 99 -5.76 -7.78 -10.90
C ALA A 99 -4.31 -8.22 -11.11
N TYR A 100 -4.12 -9.51 -11.37
CA TYR A 100 -2.83 -10.08 -11.77
C TYR A 100 -2.67 -9.97 -13.29
N LYS A 101 -1.54 -9.42 -13.76
CA LYS A 101 -1.24 -9.31 -15.20
C LYS A 101 0.22 -9.63 -15.48
N GLU A 102 0.46 -10.31 -16.60
CA GLU A 102 1.76 -10.39 -17.25
C GLU A 102 1.91 -9.19 -18.18
N VAL A 103 3.04 -8.49 -18.10
CA VAL A 103 3.36 -7.30 -18.90
C VAL A 103 4.76 -7.45 -19.49
N GLU A 104 4.98 -6.86 -20.66
CA GLU A 104 6.32 -6.83 -21.27
C GLU A 104 7.17 -5.75 -20.59
N GLY A 105 8.34 -6.14 -20.09
CA GLY A 105 9.32 -5.23 -19.50
C GLY A 105 10.55 -5.09 -20.39
N SER A 106 11.40 -4.11 -20.11
CA SER A 106 12.64 -3.88 -20.89
C SER A 106 13.63 -5.05 -20.85
N LYS A 107 13.49 -5.94 -19.87
CA LYS A 107 14.33 -7.14 -19.68
C LYS A 107 13.53 -8.44 -19.82
N GLY A 108 12.39 -8.39 -20.51
CA GLY A 108 11.45 -9.49 -20.69
C GLY A 108 10.20 -9.38 -19.82
N LYS A 109 9.47 -10.49 -19.73
CA LYS A 109 8.18 -10.57 -19.03
C LYS A 109 8.27 -10.24 -17.55
N LEU A 110 7.36 -9.40 -17.09
CA LEU A 110 7.13 -9.04 -15.69
C LEU A 110 5.71 -9.42 -15.29
N TRP A 111 5.52 -9.75 -14.03
CA TRP A 111 4.18 -9.90 -13.47
C TRP A 111 3.86 -8.68 -12.61
N THR A 112 2.59 -8.32 -12.56
CA THR A 112 2.09 -7.17 -11.82
C THR A 112 0.83 -7.55 -11.05
N VAL A 113 0.64 -6.91 -9.89
CA VAL A 113 -0.57 -7.02 -9.09
C VAL A 113 -1.12 -5.63 -8.84
N GLU A 114 -2.29 -5.33 -9.41
CA GLU A 114 -3.00 -4.07 -9.21
C GLU A 114 -4.09 -4.25 -8.16
N PHE A 115 -4.17 -3.33 -7.21
CA PHE A 115 -5.25 -3.24 -6.23
C PHE A 115 -5.59 -1.78 -5.92
N THR A 116 -6.76 -1.59 -5.31
CA THR A 116 -7.24 -0.26 -4.92
C THR A 116 -7.34 -0.15 -3.41
N CYS A 117 -7.13 1.06 -2.89
CA CYS A 117 -7.37 1.35 -1.49
C CYS A 117 -7.96 2.74 -1.33
N THR A 118 -8.93 2.86 -0.43
CA THR A 118 -9.48 4.13 0.01
C THR A 118 -8.73 4.61 1.25
N LEU A 119 -8.04 5.74 1.09
CA LEU A 119 -7.30 6.43 2.14
C LEU A 119 -8.25 6.88 3.27
N PRO A 120 -7.73 7.02 4.50
CA PRO A 120 -8.52 7.51 5.62
C PRO A 120 -9.15 8.88 5.33
N GLY A 121 -10.32 9.11 5.88
CA GLY A 121 -11.02 10.37 5.80
C GLY A 121 -12.10 10.44 6.86
N PRO A 122 -12.68 11.62 7.10
CA PRO A 122 -13.80 11.76 8.01
C PRO A 122 -14.94 10.84 7.55
N LYS A 123 -15.55 10.13 8.51
CA LYS A 123 -16.77 9.37 8.25
C LYS A 123 -17.85 10.34 7.76
N LYS A 124 -18.65 9.93 6.77
CA LYS A 124 -19.84 10.70 6.35
C LYS A 124 -20.65 11.03 7.60
N LYS A 125 -21.00 12.31 7.77
CA LYS A 125 -21.77 12.78 8.93
C LYS A 125 -23.09 12.02 8.95
N ASP A 126 -23.39 11.34 10.05
CA ASP A 126 -24.77 10.99 10.34
C ASP A 126 -25.51 12.32 10.50
N ALA A 127 -26.45 12.62 9.60
CA ALA A 127 -27.17 13.89 9.56
C ALA A 127 -27.92 14.25 10.87
N ARG A 128 -27.96 13.31 11.82
CA ARG A 128 -28.68 13.40 13.10
C ARG A 128 -27.79 13.83 14.29
N ARG A 129 -26.48 14.00 14.13
CA ARG A 129 -25.58 14.31 15.27
C ARG A 129 -24.80 15.61 15.04
N CYS A 130 -25.21 16.68 15.72
CA CYS A 130 -24.42 17.90 15.82
C CYS A 130 -23.17 17.62 16.65
N LYS A 131 -21.98 17.91 16.11
CA LYS A 131 -20.72 17.93 16.85
C LYS A 131 -20.42 19.37 17.27
N SER A 132 -19.71 19.54 18.39
CA SER A 132 -19.17 20.85 18.75
C SER A 132 -18.04 21.26 17.79
N PRO A 133 -17.77 22.57 17.62
CA PRO A 133 -16.72 23.05 16.69
C PRO A 133 -15.33 22.44 16.93
N LYS A 134 -14.94 22.24 18.20
CA LYS A 134 -13.66 21.57 18.56
C LYS A 134 -13.60 20.12 18.09
N GLN A 135 -14.70 19.36 18.24
CA GLN A 135 -14.78 17.98 17.78
C GLN A 135 -14.83 17.86 16.25
N GLU A 136 -15.26 18.93 15.57
CA GLU A 136 -15.28 19.01 14.12
C GLU A 136 -13.86 19.27 13.58
N GLU A 137 -13.13 20.20 14.20
CA GLU A 137 -11.75 20.56 13.85
C GLU A 137 -10.76 19.40 14.05
N GLU A 138 -10.80 18.70 15.19
CA GLU A 138 -9.98 17.50 15.44
C GLU A 138 -10.29 16.37 14.44
N SER A 139 -11.57 16.21 14.08
CA SER A 139 -11.99 15.19 13.11
C SER A 139 -11.58 15.51 11.67
N ASN A 140 -11.41 16.80 11.36
CA ASN A 140 -10.98 17.28 10.05
C ASN A 140 -9.46 17.27 9.87
N ASN A 141 -8.66 17.32 10.94
CA ASN A 141 -7.19 17.38 10.80
C ASN A 141 -6.47 16.06 11.14
N GLY A 142 -7.11 15.13 11.85
CA GLY A 142 -6.44 13.90 12.29
C GLY A 142 -6.20 12.86 11.19
N TRP A 143 -7.02 12.84 10.13
CA TRP A 143 -7.02 11.74 9.15
C TRP A 143 -5.82 11.76 8.18
N ALA A 144 -5.29 12.94 7.85
CA ALA A 144 -4.19 13.08 6.90
C ALA A 144 -2.88 12.43 7.39
N ASN A 145 -2.72 12.33 8.71
CA ASN A 145 -1.59 11.68 9.36
C ASN A 145 -1.79 10.18 9.61
N ILE A 146 -2.97 9.63 9.30
CA ILE A 146 -3.23 8.19 9.49
C ILE A 146 -2.54 7.42 8.37
N GLU A 147 -1.52 6.66 8.75
CA GLU A 147 -0.86 5.71 7.84
C GLU A 147 -1.75 4.49 7.58
N THR A 148 -1.88 4.11 6.31
CA THR A 148 -2.43 2.82 5.91
C THR A 148 -1.28 1.94 5.47
N TYR A 149 -1.09 0.82 6.16
CA TYR A 149 -0.04 -0.14 5.90
C TYR A 149 -0.55 -1.22 4.96
N PHE A 150 0.31 -1.68 4.05
CA PHE A 150 0.05 -2.76 3.12
C PHE A 150 1.20 -3.76 3.13
N ALA A 151 0.88 -5.05 3.16
CA ALA A 151 1.88 -6.11 3.10
C ALA A 151 1.44 -7.27 2.21
N PHE A 152 2.43 -8.01 1.69
CA PHE A 152 2.22 -9.20 0.87
C PHE A 152 1.34 -10.24 1.58
N CYS A 153 1.66 -10.55 2.83
CA CYS A 153 0.88 -11.38 3.75
C CYS A 153 0.91 -10.76 5.15
N PHE A 154 0.31 -11.42 6.15
CA PHE A 154 0.34 -10.95 7.54
C PHE A 154 1.81 -10.86 8.01
N PRO A 155 2.34 -9.65 8.28
CA PRO A 155 3.68 -9.52 8.84
C PRO A 155 3.65 -10.02 10.28
N TYR A 156 4.73 -10.68 10.68
CA TYR A 156 5.04 -10.89 12.09
C TYR A 156 5.98 -9.74 12.49
N SER A 157 5.56 -8.87 13.40
CA SER A 157 6.49 -7.91 14.00
C SER A 157 7.08 -8.53 15.25
N TYR A 158 8.38 -8.35 15.47
CA TYR A 158 9.06 -8.84 16.66
C TYR A 158 8.67 -8.09 17.95
N GLU A 159 7.83 -7.07 17.83
CA GLU A 159 7.40 -6.16 18.91
C GLU A 159 5.92 -6.33 19.31
N GLU A 160 5.25 -7.45 18.96
CA GLU A 160 3.90 -7.77 19.46
C GLU A 160 3.87 -8.21 20.92
#